data_AF-A0A9X1L6C5-F1
#
_entry.id   AF-A0A9X1L6C5-F1
#
_cell.length_a   1.000
_cell.length_b   1.000
_cell.length_c   1.000
_cell.angle_alpha   90.00
_cell.angle_beta   90.00
_cell.angle_gamma   90.00
#
_symmetry.space_group_name_H-M   'P 1'
#
loop_
_entity.id
_entity.type
_entity.pdbx_description
1 polymer ?
#
loop_
_entity_poly.entity_id
_entity_poly.type
_entity_poly.pdbx_seq_one_letter_code
_entity_poly.pdbx_strand_id
1 'polypeptide(L)'
;MNTIFKIYATKMLRLFTILSVLFLAFSCNEDEDIASEPYFTIEENPTGLVADINGLTQSYVVRSNGSWEVVAQSEGDWVKAFPNKGDDDGIFKFIIEENNTFDARVMNFAFIVNGKEQPALFRVEQEANIPFITIQNAEEGISFTSAGADFQINLSTNVDWTYQITNGDWISEIETTETAIKLSAEKNIGTERTAILTVSSEDHPSLSKSINITQLDGSIVLEEHFDWLTYGSTIFYTTSGEKRMDSWIDEELERGWTSTPNTNSSNQQVVYARTGFVKLGKTGYGGDLISPKFLSLDEETNVKVTFKAVPYQTKAGTQDDNILNIGVVGPGTTSVDAFTISNWPNYDTDPDCTAIWEDAASTYTFTITGATNQTQLRLLGGDFALVGVGKGKNRIFLDDIKVEIIP
;
A
#
# COMPACT_ATOMS: atom_id res chain seq x y z
N MET A 1 -29.58 -2.66 -119.15
CA MET A 1 -29.54 -1.59 -120.18
C MET A 1 -28.39 -0.67 -119.81
N ASN A 2 -27.25 -0.74 -120.52
CA ASN A 2 -26.99 -0.13 -121.85
C ASN A 2 -26.68 1.39 -121.71
N THR A 3 -25.56 1.96 -122.19
CA THR A 3 -24.43 1.41 -122.98
C THR A 3 -23.16 2.30 -122.90
N ILE A 4 -22.01 1.67 -122.57
CA ILE A 4 -20.64 1.73 -123.18
C ILE A 4 -20.17 2.99 -123.97
N PHE A 5 -18.95 3.50 -123.66
CA PHE A 5 -17.75 3.73 -124.55
C PHE A 5 -16.78 4.82 -123.99
N LYS A 6 -15.43 4.85 -124.16
CA LYS A 6 -14.41 4.01 -124.86
C LYS A 6 -12.96 4.26 -124.32
N ILE A 7 -12.22 3.18 -123.99
CA ILE A 7 -10.77 2.88 -124.25
C ILE A 7 -9.68 3.98 -124.13
N TYR A 8 -8.57 3.71 -123.41
CA TYR A 8 -7.18 3.58 -123.95
C TYR A 8 -6.18 2.95 -122.93
N ALA A 9 -5.10 2.32 -123.43
CA ALA A 9 -4.15 1.46 -122.69
C ALA A 9 -2.85 2.20 -122.26
N THR A 10 -1.86 1.64 -121.53
CA THR A 10 -0.86 0.66 -122.06
C THR A 10 0.20 0.20 -121.02
N LYS A 11 0.48 -1.12 -120.92
CA LYS A 11 1.68 -1.89 -120.41
C LYS A 11 2.26 -1.64 -118.98
N MET A 12 2.63 -2.60 -118.12
CA MET A 12 3.35 -3.94 -118.11
C MET A 12 4.86 -3.86 -117.74
N LEU A 13 5.29 -4.51 -116.62
CA LEU A 13 6.14 -5.75 -116.57
C LEU A 13 7.08 -5.93 -115.31
N ARG A 14 6.86 -7.00 -114.50
CA ARG A 14 7.82 -7.79 -113.61
C ARG A 14 8.59 -7.10 -112.43
N LEU A 15 9.19 -7.78 -111.41
CA LEU A 15 8.97 -9.06 -110.67
C LEU A 15 10.04 -9.21 -109.52
N PHE A 16 9.67 -9.24 -108.21
CA PHE A 16 10.39 -9.85 -107.03
C PHE A 16 11.85 -9.34 -106.66
N THR A 17 12.53 -9.54 -105.50
CA THR A 17 12.33 -10.18 -104.14
C THR A 17 13.24 -9.53 -103.04
N ILE A 18 13.17 -10.02 -101.77
CA ILE A 18 14.22 -10.12 -100.69
C ILE A 18 14.37 -8.99 -99.60
N LEU A 19 14.01 -9.39 -98.35
CA LEU A 19 14.69 -9.29 -97.03
C LEU A 19 15.11 -7.96 -96.32
N SER A 20 14.84 -7.94 -95.00
CA SER A 20 15.60 -7.38 -93.84
C SER A 20 15.60 -5.88 -93.43
N VAL A 21 15.27 -5.69 -92.14
CA VAL A 21 15.93 -4.83 -91.11
C VAL A 21 15.55 -3.34 -90.94
N LEU A 22 15.39 -2.98 -89.64
CA LEU A 22 15.27 -1.68 -88.93
C LEU A 22 15.47 -0.37 -89.72
N PHE A 23 14.61 0.64 -89.44
CA PHE A 23 14.95 1.72 -88.47
C PHE A 23 13.72 2.56 -88.05
N LEU A 24 13.85 3.25 -86.91
CA LEU A 24 12.83 4.06 -86.23
C LEU A 24 12.59 5.43 -86.89
N ALA A 25 11.35 5.94 -86.78
CA ALA A 25 11.08 7.38 -86.64
C ALA A 25 9.80 7.61 -85.82
N PHE A 26 9.94 8.39 -84.75
CA PHE A 26 8.91 8.72 -83.76
C PHE A 26 7.70 9.49 -84.33
N SER A 27 6.54 9.26 -83.71
CA SER A 27 5.67 10.35 -83.25
C SER A 27 5.04 9.94 -81.93
N CYS A 28 5.34 10.64 -80.84
CA CYS A 28 4.59 10.48 -79.60
C CYS A 28 3.18 11.05 -79.76
N ASN A 29 2.23 10.52 -78.99
CA ASN A 29 1.35 11.38 -78.21
C ASN A 29 0.91 10.65 -76.94
N GLU A 30 1.27 11.24 -75.81
CA GLU A 30 0.66 11.15 -74.47
C GLU A 30 0.37 9.75 -73.90
N ASP A 31 1.22 9.35 -72.95
CA ASP A 31 0.89 8.32 -71.96
C ASP A 31 -0.34 8.77 -71.15
N GLU A 32 -1.45 8.04 -71.22
CA GLU A 32 -2.50 8.15 -70.21
C GLU A 32 -1.98 7.54 -68.91
N ASP A 33 -1.69 8.39 -67.91
CA ASP A 33 -1.57 7.96 -66.53
C ASP A 33 -2.88 7.28 -66.12
N ILE A 34 -2.88 5.94 -66.09
CA ILE A 34 -4.01 5.16 -65.61
C ILE A 34 -4.13 5.42 -64.12
N ALA A 35 -5.00 6.37 -63.76
CA ALA A 35 -5.35 6.66 -62.38
C ALA A 35 -5.85 5.37 -61.72
N SER A 36 -5.02 4.81 -60.82
CA SER A 36 -5.37 3.64 -60.03
C SER A 36 -6.69 3.88 -59.28
N GLU A 37 -7.56 2.87 -59.19
CA GLU A 37 -8.82 3.00 -58.45
C GLU A 37 -8.54 3.49 -57.01
N PRO A 38 -9.34 4.43 -56.49
CA PRO A 38 -9.12 4.98 -55.16
C PRO A 38 -9.35 3.89 -54.10
N TYR A 39 -8.36 3.67 -53.24
CA TYR A 39 -8.45 2.72 -52.14
C TYR A 39 -8.08 3.38 -50.80
N PHE A 40 -8.67 2.85 -49.74
CA PHE A 40 -8.36 3.20 -48.36
C PHE A 40 -8.61 1.98 -47.50
N THR A 41 -7.59 1.56 -46.75
CA THR A 41 -7.72 0.53 -45.72
C THR A 41 -6.88 0.92 -44.50
N ILE A 42 -7.25 0.36 -43.35
CA ILE A 42 -6.42 0.37 -42.15
C ILE A 42 -5.84 -1.04 -42.03
N GLU A 43 -4.54 -1.17 -41.76
CA GLU A 43 -3.92 -2.49 -41.57
C GLU A 43 -4.66 -3.30 -40.49
N GLU A 44 -4.80 -4.60 -40.71
CA GLU A 44 -5.65 -5.53 -39.94
C GLU A 44 -7.18 -5.27 -39.96
N ASN A 45 -7.66 -4.24 -40.68
CA ASN A 45 -9.07 -3.82 -40.78
C ASN A 45 -9.83 -3.70 -39.43
N PRO A 46 -9.27 -3.02 -38.41
CA PRO A 46 -9.94 -2.82 -37.12
C PRO A 46 -11.20 -1.96 -37.27
N THR A 47 -12.30 -2.38 -36.64
CA THR A 47 -13.58 -1.66 -36.61
C THR A 47 -13.77 -0.82 -35.35
N GLY A 48 -12.82 -0.86 -34.40
CA GLY A 48 -12.92 -0.15 -33.14
C GLY A 48 -11.74 -0.35 -32.21
N LEU A 49 -11.85 0.25 -31.03
CA LEU A 49 -10.86 0.24 -29.96
C LEU A 49 -11.58 0.28 -28.60
N VAL A 50 -11.15 -0.57 -27.66
CA VAL A 50 -11.63 -0.53 -26.27
C VAL A 50 -10.47 -0.06 -25.39
N ALA A 51 -10.73 0.92 -24.54
CA ALA A 51 -9.79 1.40 -23.53
C ALA A 51 -10.34 1.16 -22.12
N ASP A 52 -9.45 0.89 -21.17
CA ASP A 52 -9.81 0.92 -19.75
C ASP A 52 -9.90 2.37 -19.23
N ILE A 53 -10.22 2.50 -17.94
CA ILE A 53 -10.37 3.78 -17.24
C ILE A 53 -9.19 4.73 -17.48
N ASN A 54 -7.95 4.27 -17.51
CA ASN A 54 -6.75 5.10 -17.58
C ASN A 54 -6.55 5.75 -18.97
N GLY A 55 -7.33 5.33 -19.97
CA GLY A 55 -7.15 5.73 -21.36
C GLY A 55 -6.05 4.94 -22.07
N LEU A 56 -5.81 5.30 -23.33
CA LEU A 56 -4.94 4.54 -24.22
C LEU A 56 -4.44 5.41 -25.38
N THR A 57 -3.18 5.24 -25.79
CA THR A 57 -2.71 5.74 -27.07
C THR A 57 -2.40 4.57 -28.01
N GLN A 58 -3.18 4.44 -29.09
CA GLN A 58 -3.05 3.35 -30.06
C GLN A 58 -2.85 3.90 -31.47
N SER A 59 -1.78 3.47 -32.13
CA SER A 59 -1.46 3.84 -33.52
C SER A 59 -2.06 2.85 -34.53
N TYR A 60 -2.38 3.37 -35.71
CA TYR A 60 -2.95 2.65 -36.85
C TYR A 60 -2.25 3.08 -38.14
N VAL A 61 -1.95 2.13 -39.01
CA VAL A 61 -1.37 2.38 -40.33
C VAL A 61 -2.50 2.42 -41.36
N VAL A 62 -2.56 3.52 -42.12
CA VAL A 62 -3.44 3.70 -43.26
C VAL A 62 -2.69 3.33 -44.53
N ARG A 63 -3.36 2.57 -45.40
CA ARG A 63 -2.92 2.34 -46.78
C ARG A 63 -3.90 3.04 -47.72
N SER A 64 -3.41 3.99 -48.51
CA SER A 64 -4.26 4.80 -49.41
C SER A 64 -3.48 5.42 -50.56
N ASN A 65 -4.18 5.72 -51.65
CA ASN A 65 -3.70 6.54 -52.78
C ASN A 65 -4.48 7.87 -52.89
N GLY A 66 -4.99 8.38 -51.76
CA GLY A 66 -5.75 9.61 -51.70
C GLY A 66 -5.74 10.25 -50.32
N SER A 67 -6.20 11.50 -50.29
CA SER A 67 -6.39 12.27 -49.06
C SER A 67 -7.40 11.60 -48.13
N TRP A 68 -7.11 11.54 -46.83
CA TRP A 68 -7.98 10.98 -45.81
C TRP A 68 -8.08 11.89 -44.57
N GLU A 69 -9.23 11.86 -43.91
CA GLU A 69 -9.52 12.58 -42.67
C GLU A 69 -10.35 11.71 -41.71
N VAL A 70 -10.12 11.87 -40.40
CA VAL A 70 -10.77 11.14 -39.30
C VAL A 70 -11.63 12.13 -38.53
N VAL A 71 -12.94 11.95 -38.58
CA VAL A 71 -13.93 12.93 -38.06
C VAL A 71 -14.80 12.30 -36.97
N ALA A 72 -14.74 12.86 -35.76
CA ALA A 72 -15.61 12.48 -34.65
C ALA A 72 -17.09 12.74 -35.00
N GLN A 73 -17.97 11.81 -34.66
CA GLN A 73 -19.41 11.84 -34.98
C GLN A 73 -20.28 12.38 -33.83
N SER A 74 -19.67 12.76 -32.72
CA SER A 74 -20.31 13.42 -31.58
C SER A 74 -19.33 14.38 -30.90
N GLU A 75 -19.84 15.31 -30.10
CA GLU A 75 -19.01 16.24 -29.34
C GLU A 75 -18.28 15.51 -28.20
N GLY A 76 -17.02 15.90 -27.95
CA GLY A 76 -16.16 15.33 -26.91
C GLY A 76 -14.68 15.42 -27.29
N ASP A 77 -13.84 15.74 -26.32
CA ASP A 77 -12.38 15.92 -26.45
C ASP A 77 -11.56 14.77 -25.83
N TRP A 78 -12.20 13.95 -24.99
CA TRP A 78 -11.62 12.77 -24.32
C TRP A 78 -11.00 11.72 -25.25
N VAL A 79 -11.33 11.74 -26.55
CA VAL A 79 -10.61 10.97 -27.56
C VAL A 79 -10.40 11.79 -28.82
N LYS A 80 -9.15 11.78 -29.32
CA LYS A 80 -8.74 12.49 -30.54
C LYS A 80 -7.87 11.65 -31.45
N ALA A 81 -8.08 11.79 -32.76
CA ALA A 81 -7.17 11.28 -33.78
C ALA A 81 -6.01 12.27 -34.00
N PHE A 82 -4.77 11.78 -34.08
CA PHE A 82 -3.61 12.63 -34.40
C PHE A 82 -2.54 11.89 -35.24
N PRO A 83 -2.09 12.47 -36.38
CA PRO A 83 -2.78 13.53 -37.13
C PRO A 83 -4.19 13.05 -37.51
N ASN A 84 -5.17 13.97 -37.51
CA ASN A 84 -6.54 13.62 -37.88
C ASN A 84 -6.75 13.58 -39.41
N LYS A 85 -5.71 13.83 -40.21
CA LYS A 85 -5.75 13.78 -41.67
C LYS A 85 -4.36 13.47 -42.24
N GLY A 86 -4.33 12.99 -43.47
CA GLY A 86 -3.11 12.77 -44.23
C GLY A 86 -3.38 12.58 -45.72
N ASP A 87 -2.31 12.40 -46.47
CA ASP A 87 -2.32 12.10 -47.90
C ASP A 87 -1.52 10.80 -48.11
N ASP A 88 -1.98 9.96 -49.04
CA ASP A 88 -1.43 8.62 -49.31
C ASP A 88 -1.34 7.72 -48.04
N ASP A 89 -0.43 6.76 -48.04
CA ASP A 89 -0.08 5.93 -46.89
C ASP A 89 0.38 6.78 -45.69
N GLY A 90 -0.10 6.45 -44.49
CA GLY A 90 0.24 7.23 -43.31
C GLY A 90 0.01 6.49 -41.99
N ILE A 91 0.28 7.20 -40.89
CA ILE A 91 0.03 6.72 -39.53
C ILE A 91 -0.77 7.79 -38.80
N PHE A 92 -1.88 7.37 -38.19
CA PHE A 92 -2.56 8.16 -37.17
C PHE A 92 -2.59 7.36 -35.86
N LYS A 93 -2.93 8.04 -34.77
CA LYS A 93 -3.23 7.40 -33.49
C LYS A 93 -4.50 7.96 -32.89
N PHE A 94 -5.27 7.11 -32.20
CA PHE A 94 -6.20 7.58 -31.20
C PHE A 94 -5.43 7.84 -29.90
N ILE A 95 -5.71 8.99 -29.28
CA ILE A 95 -5.27 9.34 -27.93
C ILE A 95 -6.55 9.45 -27.11
N ILE A 96 -6.76 8.50 -26.20
CA ILE A 96 -7.90 8.40 -25.29
C ILE A 96 -7.41 8.82 -23.90
N GLU A 97 -8.09 9.78 -23.29
CA GLU A 97 -7.80 10.32 -21.97
C GLU A 97 -8.51 9.50 -20.87
N GLU A 98 -8.12 9.69 -19.61
CA GLU A 98 -8.72 8.98 -18.46
C GLU A 98 -10.23 9.26 -18.34
N ASN A 99 -11.02 8.24 -18.00
CA ASN A 99 -12.45 8.41 -17.70
C ASN A 99 -12.67 8.53 -16.20
N ASN A 100 -12.71 9.77 -15.71
CA ASN A 100 -12.97 10.06 -14.31
C ASN A 100 -14.47 10.00 -13.93
N THR A 101 -15.38 9.68 -14.86
CA THR A 101 -16.84 9.59 -14.61
C THR A 101 -17.33 8.15 -14.42
N PHE A 102 -18.44 7.95 -13.72
CA PHE A 102 -19.06 6.64 -13.51
C PHE A 102 -19.91 6.15 -14.70
N ASP A 103 -19.91 6.88 -15.81
CA ASP A 103 -20.57 6.48 -17.06
C ASP A 103 -19.54 5.95 -18.07
N ALA A 104 -19.84 4.81 -18.68
CA ALA A 104 -19.07 4.31 -19.81
C ALA A 104 -19.34 5.18 -21.04
N ARG A 105 -18.28 5.55 -21.78
CA ARG A 105 -18.36 6.54 -22.87
C ARG A 105 -17.93 5.96 -24.21
N VAL A 106 -18.56 6.44 -25.27
CA VAL A 106 -18.43 5.91 -26.64
C VAL A 106 -18.31 7.07 -27.62
N MET A 107 -17.36 6.99 -28.53
CA MET A 107 -17.19 7.93 -29.65
C MET A 107 -17.09 7.13 -30.94
N ASN A 108 -17.89 7.50 -31.94
CA ASN A 108 -17.73 6.98 -33.29
C ASN A 108 -16.92 7.97 -34.13
N PHE A 109 -16.05 7.45 -34.99
CA PHE A 109 -15.31 8.23 -35.97
C PHE A 109 -15.66 7.75 -37.38
N ALA A 110 -15.92 8.68 -38.28
CA ALA A 110 -16.01 8.41 -39.72
C ALA A 110 -14.67 8.70 -40.38
N PHE A 111 -14.32 7.92 -41.39
CA PHE A 111 -13.22 8.24 -42.30
C PHE A 111 -13.78 8.92 -43.54
N ILE A 112 -13.21 10.07 -43.92
CA ILE A 112 -13.53 10.77 -45.15
C ILE A 112 -12.34 10.58 -46.08
N VAL A 113 -12.56 10.02 -47.27
CA VAL A 113 -11.50 9.74 -48.27
C VAL A 113 -11.85 10.49 -49.55
N ASN A 114 -10.94 11.35 -50.02
CA ASN A 114 -11.14 12.22 -51.17
C ASN A 114 -12.50 12.96 -51.13
N GLY A 115 -12.86 13.45 -49.94
CA GLY A 115 -14.13 14.16 -49.69
C GLY A 115 -15.38 13.28 -49.59
N LYS A 116 -15.25 11.95 -49.52
CA LYS A 116 -16.38 11.01 -49.36
C LYS A 116 -16.27 10.20 -48.08
N GLU A 117 -17.30 10.27 -47.25
CA GLU A 117 -17.44 9.45 -46.04
C GLU A 117 -17.49 7.95 -46.38
N GLN A 118 -16.75 7.15 -45.60
CA GLN A 118 -16.72 5.69 -45.71
C GLN A 118 -17.87 5.06 -44.91
N PRO A 119 -18.46 3.94 -45.37
CA PRO A 119 -19.68 3.39 -44.80
C PRO A 119 -19.50 2.71 -43.43
N ALA A 120 -18.26 2.50 -42.99
CA ALA A 120 -17.94 1.88 -41.70
C ALA A 120 -17.41 2.94 -40.73
N LEU A 121 -18.08 3.06 -39.57
CA LEU A 121 -17.61 3.88 -38.47
C LEU A 121 -16.61 3.08 -37.61
N PHE A 122 -15.58 3.77 -37.14
CA PHE A 122 -14.66 3.26 -36.13
C PHE A 122 -15.20 3.60 -34.74
N ARG A 123 -15.53 2.59 -33.96
CA ARG A 123 -16.11 2.78 -32.62
C ARG A 123 -15.02 2.71 -31.55
N VAL A 124 -14.80 3.78 -30.80
CA VAL A 124 -14.01 3.72 -29.56
C VAL A 124 -14.93 3.69 -28.35
N GLU A 125 -14.65 2.76 -27.46
CA GLU A 125 -15.36 2.52 -26.20
C GLU A 125 -14.38 2.70 -25.05
N GLN A 126 -14.85 3.30 -23.96
CA GLN A 126 -14.08 3.39 -22.74
C GLN A 126 -14.97 3.07 -21.53
N GLU A 127 -14.45 2.20 -20.67
CA GLU A 127 -15.12 1.77 -19.45
C GLU A 127 -15.38 2.94 -18.48
N ALA A 128 -16.37 2.75 -17.61
CA ALA A 128 -16.68 3.66 -16.50
C ALA A 128 -15.60 3.60 -15.40
N ASN A 129 -15.46 4.69 -14.65
CA ASN A 129 -14.83 4.66 -13.34
C ASN A 129 -15.67 3.79 -12.38
N ILE A 130 -15.04 3.20 -11.37
CA ILE A 130 -15.72 2.39 -10.34
C ILE A 130 -15.73 3.20 -9.04
N PRO A 131 -16.90 3.52 -8.46
CA PRO A 131 -16.96 4.27 -7.20
C PRO A 131 -16.36 3.44 -6.06
N PHE A 132 -15.44 4.02 -5.28
CA PHE A 132 -14.78 3.35 -4.17
C PHE A 132 -14.62 4.26 -2.95
N ILE A 133 -14.63 3.63 -1.77
CA ILE A 133 -14.20 4.19 -0.49
C ILE A 133 -13.27 3.15 0.13
N THR A 134 -12.09 3.56 0.55
CA THR A 134 -11.20 2.79 1.40
C THR A 134 -10.86 3.59 2.66
N ILE A 135 -10.81 2.89 3.79
CA ILE A 135 -10.33 3.43 5.06
C ILE A 135 -8.98 2.76 5.31
N GLN A 136 -7.94 3.54 5.58
CA GLN A 136 -6.62 2.99 5.90
C GLN A 136 -6.69 2.19 7.20
N ASN A 137 -6.08 1.00 7.22
CA ASN A 137 -6.00 0.09 8.37
C ASN A 137 -7.36 -0.29 9.02
N ALA A 138 -8.44 -0.29 8.23
CA ALA A 138 -9.80 -0.56 8.72
C ALA A 138 -9.97 -1.91 9.46
N GLU A 139 -9.20 -2.93 9.05
CA GLU A 139 -9.24 -4.29 9.63
C GLU A 139 -8.52 -4.38 10.97
N GLU A 140 -7.51 -3.53 11.21
CA GLU A 140 -6.81 -3.43 12.51
C GLU A 140 -7.67 -2.69 13.54
N GLY A 141 -8.50 -1.74 13.07
CA GLY A 141 -9.23 -0.83 13.93
C GLY A 141 -8.32 0.21 14.58
N ILE A 142 -8.86 0.93 15.56
CA ILE A 142 -8.12 1.89 16.39
C ILE A 142 -8.31 1.49 17.85
N SER A 143 -7.22 1.36 18.60
CA SER A 143 -7.25 1.11 20.03
C SER A 143 -6.30 2.05 20.77
N PHE A 144 -6.74 2.61 21.90
CA PHE A 144 -5.92 3.46 22.75
C PHE A 144 -6.30 3.35 24.23
N THR A 145 -5.42 3.84 25.09
CA THR A 145 -5.56 3.77 26.55
C THR A 145 -6.76 4.57 27.06
N SER A 146 -7.13 4.31 28.31
CA SER A 146 -8.11 5.07 29.07
C SER A 146 -7.90 6.59 29.07
N ALA A 147 -6.68 7.10 28.82
CA ALA A 147 -6.37 8.53 28.83
C ALA A 147 -7.22 9.36 27.85
N GLY A 148 -7.63 8.76 26.72
CA GLY A 148 -8.12 9.51 25.56
C GLY A 148 -6.97 10.01 24.69
N ALA A 149 -7.28 10.38 23.45
CA ALA A 149 -6.31 10.85 22.46
C ALA A 149 -7.01 11.58 21.30
N ASP A 150 -6.27 12.47 20.64
CA ASP A 150 -6.60 12.92 19.29
C ASP A 150 -6.07 11.89 18.29
N PHE A 151 -6.87 11.54 17.29
CA PHE A 151 -6.52 10.54 16.27
C PHE A 151 -7.09 10.91 14.90
N GLN A 152 -6.53 10.31 13.85
CA GLN A 152 -6.89 10.58 12.46
C GLN A 152 -7.19 9.28 11.72
N ILE A 153 -8.30 9.27 10.98
CA ILE A 153 -8.68 8.19 10.06
C ILE A 153 -8.42 8.70 8.64
N ASN A 154 -7.53 8.03 7.91
CA ASN A 154 -7.20 8.37 6.52
C ASN A 154 -8.12 7.62 5.56
N LEU A 155 -8.50 8.30 4.49
CA LEU A 155 -9.46 7.85 3.49
C LEU A 155 -8.87 8.00 2.08
N SER A 156 -9.24 7.08 1.19
CA SER A 156 -9.07 7.26 -0.25
C SER A 156 -10.37 6.91 -0.97
N THR A 157 -10.82 7.79 -1.84
CA THR A 157 -12.11 7.71 -2.51
C THR A 157 -12.14 8.57 -3.77
N ASN A 158 -13.05 8.26 -4.68
CA ASN A 158 -13.40 9.05 -5.86
C ASN A 158 -14.87 9.53 -5.84
N VAL A 159 -15.56 9.42 -4.71
CA VAL A 159 -16.96 9.83 -4.54
C VAL A 159 -17.10 10.83 -3.39
N ASP A 160 -18.13 11.67 -3.45
CA ASP A 160 -18.54 12.46 -2.29
C ASP A 160 -19.03 11.53 -1.17
N TRP A 161 -18.69 11.87 0.07
CA TRP A 161 -18.89 11.00 1.23
C TRP A 161 -19.29 11.77 2.49
N THR A 162 -19.89 11.03 3.41
CA THR A 162 -20.22 11.46 4.77
C THR A 162 -19.90 10.33 5.75
N TYR A 163 -19.85 10.63 7.04
CA TYR A 163 -19.62 9.63 8.08
C TYR A 163 -20.60 9.75 9.25
N GLN A 164 -20.76 8.66 9.99
CA GLN A 164 -21.50 8.59 11.25
C GLN A 164 -20.71 7.76 12.26
N ILE A 165 -20.84 8.10 13.55
CA ILE A 165 -20.25 7.31 14.64
C ILE A 165 -21.37 6.71 15.48
N THR A 166 -21.42 5.38 15.56
CA THR A 166 -22.34 4.64 16.43
C THR A 166 -21.67 4.34 17.76
N ASN A 167 -22.38 4.55 18.88
CA ASN A 167 -21.88 4.43 20.26
C ASN A 167 -20.68 5.34 20.59
N GLY A 168 -20.55 6.44 19.86
CA GLY A 168 -19.41 7.37 19.91
C GLY A 168 -19.67 8.67 20.67
N ASP A 169 -20.59 8.71 21.65
CA ASP A 169 -20.93 9.94 22.41
C ASP A 169 -19.71 10.57 23.14
N TRP A 170 -18.62 9.81 23.26
CA TRP A 170 -17.33 10.16 23.87
C TRP A 170 -16.25 10.53 22.83
N ILE A 171 -16.63 10.66 21.56
CA ILE A 171 -15.76 11.03 20.43
C ILE A 171 -16.32 12.31 19.79
N SER A 172 -15.49 13.34 19.66
CA SER A 172 -15.83 14.62 19.03
C SER A 172 -15.05 14.84 17.73
N GLU A 173 -15.68 15.48 16.74
CA GLU A 173 -14.98 15.95 15.54
C GLU A 173 -14.04 17.13 15.88
N ILE A 174 -12.82 17.07 15.34
CA ILE A 174 -11.87 18.20 15.33
C ILE A 174 -11.90 18.88 13.96
N GLU A 175 -11.74 18.10 12.89
CA GLU A 175 -11.64 18.57 11.51
C GLU A 175 -11.94 17.42 10.55
N THR A 176 -12.66 17.70 9.46
CA THR A 176 -12.87 16.77 8.35
C THR A 176 -12.37 17.41 7.06
N THR A 177 -11.60 16.65 6.26
CA THR A 177 -11.07 17.03 4.94
C THR A 177 -11.51 16.01 3.89
N GLU A 178 -11.20 16.22 2.61
CA GLU A 178 -11.51 15.26 1.53
C GLU A 178 -10.90 13.86 1.74
N THR A 179 -9.80 13.77 2.49
CA THR A 179 -8.97 12.55 2.63
C THR A 179 -8.79 12.10 4.08
N ALA A 180 -9.34 12.80 5.08
CA ALA A 180 -9.17 12.44 6.48
C ALA A 180 -10.31 12.94 7.39
N ILE A 181 -10.55 12.20 8.46
CA ILE A 181 -11.39 12.61 9.60
C ILE A 181 -10.49 12.66 10.84
N LYS A 182 -10.39 13.83 11.49
CA LYS A 182 -9.67 14.01 12.76
C LYS A 182 -10.66 14.10 13.91
N LEU A 183 -10.45 13.27 14.91
CA LEU A 183 -11.35 13.05 16.03
C LEU A 183 -10.59 13.17 17.35
N SER A 184 -11.28 13.58 18.41
CA SER A 184 -10.78 13.54 19.78
C SER A 184 -11.63 12.57 20.60
N ALA A 185 -11.00 11.62 21.27
CA ALA A 185 -11.67 10.73 22.22
C ALA A 185 -11.45 11.20 23.65
N GLU A 186 -12.55 11.38 24.39
CA GLU A 186 -12.51 11.71 25.81
C GLU A 186 -11.85 10.60 26.64
N LYS A 187 -11.38 10.96 27.84
CA LYS A 187 -10.90 10.00 28.84
C LYS A 187 -11.98 8.98 29.21
N ASN A 188 -11.63 7.70 29.32
CA ASN A 188 -12.48 6.68 29.89
C ASN A 188 -12.21 6.53 31.40
N ILE A 189 -13.29 6.52 32.19
CA ILE A 189 -13.27 6.26 33.64
C ILE A 189 -14.18 5.08 34.02
N GLY A 190 -14.82 4.44 33.04
CA GLY A 190 -15.69 3.28 33.21
C GLY A 190 -15.07 2.03 32.60
N THR A 191 -15.90 1.04 32.28
CA THR A 191 -15.44 -0.18 31.59
C THR A 191 -14.95 0.13 30.17
N GLU A 192 -14.26 -0.82 29.54
CA GLU A 192 -13.94 -0.76 28.10
C GLU A 192 -15.17 -0.37 27.28
N ARG A 193 -14.97 0.50 26.28
CA ARG A 193 -16.02 1.02 25.42
C ARG A 193 -15.60 1.00 23.96
N THR A 194 -16.56 0.78 23.07
CA THR A 194 -16.33 0.69 21.63
C THR A 194 -17.32 1.57 20.85
N ALA A 195 -16.83 2.12 19.76
CA ALA A 195 -17.60 2.86 18.77
C ALA A 195 -17.31 2.31 17.37
N ILE A 196 -18.23 2.53 16.44
CA ILE A 196 -18.03 2.19 15.03
C ILE A 196 -18.18 3.48 14.23
N LEU A 197 -17.13 3.90 13.54
CA LEU A 197 -17.23 4.94 12.53
C LEU A 197 -17.53 4.30 11.18
N THR A 198 -18.57 4.77 10.51
CA THR A 198 -19.01 4.30 9.19
C THR A 198 -18.96 5.46 8.21
N VAL A 199 -18.19 5.29 7.12
CA VAL A 199 -18.14 6.20 5.97
C VAL A 199 -19.06 5.66 4.87
N SER A 200 -19.78 6.53 4.17
CA SER A 200 -20.72 6.16 3.11
C SER A 200 -20.89 7.29 2.08
N SER A 201 -21.33 6.96 0.87
CA SER A 201 -21.68 7.94 -0.16
C SER A 201 -23.20 8.00 -0.37
N GLU A 202 -23.76 9.20 -0.51
CA GLU A 202 -25.21 9.40 -0.75
C GLU A 202 -25.59 9.00 -2.19
N ASP A 203 -24.76 9.33 -3.17
CA ASP A 203 -24.95 8.95 -4.59
C ASP A 203 -24.70 7.45 -4.84
N HIS A 204 -23.96 6.79 -3.95
CA HIS A 204 -23.71 5.35 -4.00
C HIS A 204 -24.06 4.65 -2.67
N PRO A 205 -25.36 4.49 -2.30
CA PRO A 205 -25.78 4.03 -0.98
C PRO A 205 -25.29 2.62 -0.57
N SER A 206 -24.90 1.77 -1.53
CA SER A 206 -24.30 0.45 -1.26
C SER A 206 -22.80 0.51 -0.94
N LEU A 207 -22.16 1.65 -1.17
CA LEU A 207 -20.74 1.88 -0.94
C LEU A 207 -20.54 2.47 0.46
N SER A 208 -20.20 1.59 1.39
CA SER A 208 -19.87 1.97 2.76
C SER A 208 -18.72 1.14 3.31
N LYS A 209 -17.94 1.75 4.21
CA LYS A 209 -16.84 1.14 4.96
C LYS A 209 -16.96 1.55 6.42
N SER A 210 -16.53 0.67 7.32
CA SER A 210 -16.52 0.97 8.75
C SER A 210 -15.18 0.61 9.37
N ILE A 211 -14.85 1.29 10.46
CA ILE A 211 -13.69 1.01 11.31
C ILE A 211 -14.14 0.97 12.78
N ASN A 212 -13.63 -0.01 13.52
CA ASN A 212 -13.89 -0.13 14.96
C ASN A 212 -12.93 0.78 15.73
N ILE A 213 -13.43 1.45 16.76
CA ILE A 213 -12.66 2.30 17.67
C ILE A 213 -12.90 1.76 19.09
N THR A 214 -11.85 1.27 19.73
CA THR A 214 -11.88 0.71 21.09
C THR A 214 -11.09 1.62 22.03
N GLN A 215 -11.65 1.87 23.21
CA GLN A 215 -10.93 2.54 24.29
C GLN A 215 -10.94 1.65 25.52
N LEU A 216 -9.74 1.35 26.03
CA LEU A 216 -9.54 0.45 27.17
C LEU A 216 -10.28 0.92 28.43
N ASP A 217 -10.55 -0.04 29.31
CA ASP A 217 -11.14 0.19 30.64
C ASP A 217 -10.36 1.26 31.43
N GLY A 218 -11.08 2.13 32.14
CA GLY A 218 -10.55 3.25 32.91
C GLY A 218 -9.57 2.84 34.02
N SER A 219 -9.62 1.58 34.47
CA SER A 219 -8.63 1.01 35.39
C SER A 219 -7.29 0.69 34.71
N ILE A 220 -7.22 0.56 33.38
CA ILE A 220 -6.00 0.20 32.66
C ILE A 220 -5.19 1.45 32.33
N VAL A 221 -3.95 1.47 32.81
CA VAL A 221 -2.98 2.57 32.65
C VAL A 221 -2.05 2.32 31.47
N LEU A 222 -1.65 1.05 31.27
CA LEU A 222 -0.79 0.58 30.19
C LEU A 222 -1.10 -0.90 29.95
N GLU A 223 -1.12 -1.32 28.69
CA GLU A 223 -1.23 -2.73 28.29
C GLU A 223 -0.42 -2.92 27.00
N GLU A 224 0.44 -3.93 26.95
CA GLU A 224 1.39 -4.17 25.87
C GLU A 224 1.69 -5.68 25.73
N HIS A 225 1.59 -6.17 24.50
CA HIS A 225 1.76 -7.59 24.13
C HIS A 225 2.85 -7.78 23.05
N PHE A 226 3.48 -6.69 22.59
CA PHE A 226 4.57 -6.70 21.59
C PHE A 226 4.30 -7.45 20.27
N ASP A 227 3.07 -7.87 19.98
CA ASP A 227 2.65 -8.58 18.75
C ASP A 227 3.03 -7.85 17.45
N TRP A 228 3.13 -6.52 17.51
CA TRP A 228 3.56 -5.65 16.41
C TRP A 228 5.07 -5.75 16.09
N LEU A 229 5.87 -6.38 16.97
CA LEU A 229 7.27 -6.71 16.69
C LEU A 229 7.35 -8.04 15.94
N THR A 230 8.03 -8.06 14.79
CA THR A 230 8.11 -9.24 13.90
C THR A 230 9.55 -9.71 13.63
N TYR A 231 10.48 -9.42 14.56
CA TYR A 231 11.92 -9.61 14.34
C TYR A 231 12.47 -10.96 14.80
N GLY A 232 13.40 -11.51 14.03
CA GLY A 232 14.19 -12.67 14.45
C GLY A 232 13.40 -13.97 14.57
N SER A 233 13.12 -14.41 15.80
CA SER A 233 12.57 -15.74 16.10
C SER A 233 11.87 -15.76 17.46
N THR A 234 10.88 -16.64 17.64
CA THR A 234 10.32 -17.00 18.96
C THR A 234 11.33 -17.79 19.82
N ILE A 235 12.19 -18.59 19.19
CA ILE A 235 13.03 -19.57 19.87
C ILE A 235 14.16 -18.87 20.64
N PHE A 236 14.10 -18.86 21.97
CA PHE A 236 14.94 -18.01 22.83
C PHE A 236 16.45 -18.08 22.55
N TYR A 237 17.02 -19.27 22.31
CA TYR A 237 18.44 -19.44 22.02
C TYR A 237 18.87 -18.98 20.62
N THR A 238 17.93 -18.68 19.72
CA THR A 238 18.18 -18.15 18.38
C THR A 238 18.20 -16.62 18.45
N THR A 239 19.39 -16.02 18.35
CA THR A 239 19.58 -14.55 18.40
C THR A 239 19.78 -13.92 17.02
N SER A 240 19.56 -14.68 15.93
CA SER A 240 19.67 -14.16 14.57
C SER A 240 18.42 -13.33 14.23
N GLY A 241 18.62 -12.16 13.62
CA GLY A 241 17.54 -11.29 13.14
C GLY A 241 16.81 -10.47 14.20
N GLU A 242 17.19 -10.56 15.49
CA GLU A 242 16.70 -9.66 16.53
C GLU A 242 17.16 -8.20 16.29
N LYS A 243 16.33 -7.21 16.63
CA LYS A 243 16.57 -5.80 16.31
C LYS A 243 16.73 -4.95 17.56
N ARG A 244 17.89 -4.31 17.72
CA ARG A 244 18.22 -3.48 18.90
C ARG A 244 17.37 -2.19 18.91
N MET A 245 16.98 -1.73 20.09
CA MET A 245 16.07 -0.59 20.27
C MET A 245 16.56 0.72 19.65
N ASP A 246 17.87 0.99 19.73
CA ASP A 246 18.53 2.13 19.06
C ASP A 246 18.57 2.04 17.51
N SER A 247 17.87 1.06 16.94
CA SER A 247 17.74 0.80 15.51
C SER A 247 16.27 0.59 15.09
N TRP A 248 15.30 0.76 16.00
CA TRP A 248 13.86 0.70 15.73
C TRP A 248 13.42 1.77 14.71
N ILE A 249 12.33 1.52 13.98
CA ILE A 249 11.74 2.54 13.07
C ILE A 249 10.86 3.52 13.86
N ASP A 250 10.49 4.64 13.24
CA ASP A 250 9.77 5.72 13.93
C ASP A 250 8.42 5.22 14.47
N GLU A 251 7.68 4.40 13.70
CA GLU A 251 6.38 3.82 14.09
C GLU A 251 6.47 2.86 15.30
N GLU A 252 7.65 2.27 15.52
CA GLU A 252 7.95 1.42 16.69
C GLU A 252 8.30 2.27 17.92
N LEU A 253 8.98 3.40 17.71
CA LEU A 253 9.41 4.34 18.76
C LEU A 253 8.28 5.27 19.22
N GLU A 254 7.32 5.60 18.35
CA GLU A 254 6.12 6.38 18.65
C GLU A 254 5.23 5.73 19.72
N ARG A 255 5.38 4.42 19.96
CA ARG A 255 4.74 3.69 21.06
C ARG A 255 5.30 4.07 22.44
N GLY A 256 6.34 4.91 22.50
CA GLY A 256 6.85 5.54 23.73
C GLY A 256 7.73 4.66 24.62
N TRP A 257 8.01 3.43 24.21
CA TRP A 257 8.98 2.55 24.88
C TRP A 257 10.41 3.05 24.68
N THR A 258 11.20 3.06 25.75
CA THR A 258 12.59 3.53 25.70
C THR A 258 13.52 2.63 26.51
N SER A 259 14.83 2.88 26.40
CA SER A 259 15.88 2.17 27.13
C SER A 259 17.04 3.11 27.41
N THR A 260 17.74 2.93 28.52
CA THR A 260 18.91 3.76 28.88
C THR A 260 20.11 3.39 27.99
N PRO A 261 20.76 4.35 27.32
CA PRO A 261 22.04 4.14 26.62
C PRO A 261 23.10 3.59 27.58
N ASN A 262 23.52 2.33 27.40
CA ASN A 262 24.47 1.69 28.29
C ASN A 262 25.91 2.13 27.97
N THR A 263 26.47 2.97 28.84
CA THR A 263 27.83 3.54 28.71
C THR A 263 28.94 2.49 28.67
N ASN A 264 28.72 1.30 29.26
CA ASN A 264 29.67 0.17 29.20
C ASN A 264 29.61 -0.55 27.85
N SER A 265 28.51 -0.44 27.11
CA SER A 265 28.29 -1.07 25.80
C SER A 265 28.26 -0.04 24.66
N SER A 266 29.21 0.90 24.65
CA SER A 266 29.33 1.94 23.61
C SER A 266 28.05 2.78 23.42
N ASN A 267 27.34 3.07 24.51
CA ASN A 267 26.06 3.79 24.54
C ASN A 267 24.90 3.11 23.78
N GLN A 268 24.99 1.80 23.52
CA GLN A 268 23.86 1.06 22.94
C GLN A 268 22.69 0.96 23.92
N GLN A 269 21.47 1.10 23.41
CA GLN A 269 20.26 0.71 24.13
C GLN A 269 20.14 -0.82 24.08
N VAL A 270 20.50 -1.51 25.16
CA VAL A 270 20.70 -2.98 25.16
C VAL A 270 19.39 -3.75 25.35
N VAL A 271 18.35 -3.34 24.62
CA VAL A 271 17.06 -4.01 24.50
C VAL A 271 16.87 -4.42 23.04
N TYR A 272 16.29 -5.58 22.82
CA TYR A 272 16.11 -6.16 21.49
C TYR A 272 14.67 -6.57 21.26
N ALA A 273 14.06 -6.04 20.20
CA ALA A 273 12.83 -6.57 19.64
C ALA A 273 13.03 -7.97 19.08
N ARG A 274 12.06 -8.82 19.35
CA ARG A 274 11.87 -10.16 18.79
C ARG A 274 10.40 -10.34 18.44
N THR A 275 10.06 -11.42 17.74
CA THR A 275 8.68 -11.64 17.29
C THR A 275 7.76 -11.86 18.50
N GLY A 276 6.83 -10.94 18.74
CA GLY A 276 5.90 -10.95 19.87
C GLY A 276 6.49 -10.70 21.26
N PHE A 277 7.76 -10.29 21.43
CA PHE A 277 8.33 -9.97 22.76
C PHE A 277 9.65 -9.19 22.68
N VAL A 278 10.11 -8.67 23.82
CA VAL A 278 11.43 -8.03 23.93
C VAL A 278 12.42 -8.85 24.75
N LYS A 279 13.71 -8.68 24.47
CA LYS A 279 14.82 -9.27 25.23
C LYS A 279 15.71 -8.17 25.82
N LEU A 280 15.90 -8.22 27.14
CA LEU A 280 16.85 -7.40 27.87
C LEU A 280 18.27 -7.98 27.79
N GLY A 281 19.26 -7.13 27.52
CA GLY A 281 20.68 -7.44 27.69
C GLY A 281 21.32 -8.30 26.59
N LYS A 282 22.63 -8.46 26.73
CA LYS A 282 23.50 -9.34 25.93
C LYS A 282 24.67 -9.84 26.78
N THR A 283 25.57 -10.63 26.21
CA THR A 283 26.83 -11.00 26.88
C THR A 283 27.61 -9.76 27.32
N GLY A 284 27.92 -9.68 28.62
CA GLY A 284 28.67 -8.60 29.26
C GLY A 284 27.83 -7.42 29.75
N TYR A 285 26.57 -7.27 29.33
CA TYR A 285 25.83 -6.01 29.53
C TYR A 285 24.32 -6.23 29.67
N GLY A 286 23.73 -5.73 30.75
CA GLY A 286 22.28 -5.58 30.88
C GLY A 286 21.73 -4.40 30.08
N GLY A 287 20.42 -4.37 29.95
CA GLY A 287 19.65 -3.25 29.41
C GLY A 287 18.30 -3.19 30.11
N ASP A 288 17.73 -1.99 30.20
CA ASP A 288 16.43 -1.73 30.79
C ASP A 288 15.39 -1.39 29.73
N LEU A 289 14.19 -1.91 29.91
CA LEU A 289 12.99 -1.44 29.24
C LEU A 289 12.29 -0.42 30.13
N ILE A 290 11.95 0.74 29.57
CA ILE A 290 11.26 1.84 30.25
C ILE A 290 9.96 2.12 29.50
N SER A 291 8.82 2.08 30.20
CA SER A 291 7.50 2.29 29.61
C SER A 291 7.25 3.73 29.18
N PRO A 292 6.20 3.97 28.37
CA PRO A 292 5.56 5.29 28.32
C PRO A 292 5.20 5.80 29.72
N LYS A 293 5.00 7.11 29.83
CA LYS A 293 4.45 7.73 31.04
C LYS A 293 3.00 7.29 31.26
N PHE A 294 2.61 7.15 32.52
CA PHE A 294 1.24 6.79 32.92
C PHE A 294 0.26 7.98 32.77
N LEU A 295 0.16 8.54 31.56
CA LEU A 295 -0.55 9.80 31.28
C LEU A 295 -2.04 9.78 31.63
N SER A 296 -2.66 8.62 31.79
CA SER A 296 -4.04 8.47 32.28
C SER A 296 -4.22 8.76 33.78
N LEU A 297 -3.16 8.94 34.56
CA LEU A 297 -3.25 9.23 36.00
C LEU A 297 -3.32 10.75 36.26
N ASP A 298 -4.48 11.23 36.72
CA ASP A 298 -4.68 12.65 37.06
C ASP A 298 -4.10 13.02 38.43
N GLU A 299 -4.01 12.04 39.34
CA GLU A 299 -3.56 12.20 40.72
C GLU A 299 -2.64 11.04 41.17
N GLU A 300 -2.11 11.16 42.39
CA GLU A 300 -1.28 10.12 43.01
C GLU A 300 -2.10 8.84 43.23
N THR A 301 -1.77 7.79 42.46
CA THR A 301 -2.55 6.56 42.34
C THR A 301 -1.68 5.33 42.59
N ASN A 302 -2.21 4.32 43.29
CA ASN A 302 -1.53 3.04 43.44
C ASN A 302 -1.88 2.14 42.26
N VAL A 303 -0.87 1.51 41.64
CA VAL A 303 -1.08 0.64 40.48
C VAL A 303 -0.45 -0.74 40.69
N LYS A 304 -1.13 -1.78 40.20
CA LYS A 304 -0.61 -3.15 40.11
C LYS A 304 0.04 -3.30 38.73
N VAL A 305 1.24 -3.86 38.71
CA VAL A 305 1.96 -4.22 37.49
C VAL A 305 2.01 -5.74 37.40
N THR A 306 1.55 -6.29 36.29
CA THR A 306 1.65 -7.71 35.94
C THR A 306 2.40 -7.83 34.61
N PHE A 307 3.26 -8.83 34.48
CA PHE A 307 4.02 -9.09 33.24
C PHE A 307 4.46 -10.55 33.19
N LYS A 308 4.76 -11.04 31.98
CA LYS A 308 5.45 -12.33 31.80
C LYS A 308 6.96 -12.12 31.63
N ALA A 309 7.75 -13.04 32.17
CA ALA A 309 9.21 -13.04 31.99
C ALA A 309 9.80 -14.45 31.91
N VAL A 310 10.82 -14.63 31.06
CA VAL A 310 11.52 -15.92 30.87
C VAL A 310 13.04 -15.69 30.84
N PRO A 311 13.89 -16.54 31.46
CA PRO A 311 15.32 -16.36 31.49
C PRO A 311 16.04 -17.06 30.32
N TYR A 312 17.15 -16.51 29.85
CA TYR A 312 17.90 -17.11 28.74
C TYR A 312 18.64 -18.40 29.13
N GLN A 313 18.41 -19.46 28.36
CA GLN A 313 19.18 -20.70 28.38
C GLN A 313 19.65 -21.07 26.96
N THR A 314 20.88 -21.54 26.78
CA THR A 314 21.31 -22.09 25.48
C THR A 314 20.58 -23.40 25.17
N LYS A 315 20.54 -23.81 23.89
CA LYS A 315 20.01 -25.12 23.48
C LYS A 315 20.62 -26.30 24.25
N ALA A 316 21.88 -26.17 24.69
CA ALA A 316 22.59 -27.17 25.47
C ALA A 316 22.40 -27.04 27.00
N GLY A 317 21.38 -26.31 27.46
CA GLY A 317 21.07 -26.15 28.89
C GLY A 317 21.95 -25.17 29.66
N THR A 318 22.81 -24.38 28.99
CA THR A 318 23.65 -23.39 29.70
C THR A 318 22.84 -22.15 30.05
N GLN A 319 22.54 -22.00 31.33
CA GLN A 319 21.78 -20.89 31.90
C GLN A 319 22.62 -19.61 32.01
N ASP A 320 22.00 -18.46 31.75
CA ASP A 320 22.49 -17.14 32.14
C ASP A 320 22.26 -16.90 33.65
N ASP A 321 22.63 -15.74 34.18
CA ASP A 321 22.02 -15.24 35.42
C ASP A 321 20.60 -14.74 35.11
N ASN A 322 19.76 -14.65 36.15
CA ASN A 322 18.31 -14.55 35.98
C ASN A 322 17.65 -13.53 36.92
N ILE A 323 18.34 -12.45 37.27
CA ILE A 323 17.78 -11.37 38.09
C ILE A 323 17.12 -10.32 37.19
N LEU A 324 15.87 -9.98 37.47
CA LEU A 324 15.18 -8.84 36.87
C LEU A 324 14.97 -7.78 37.96
N ASN A 325 15.71 -6.68 37.86
CA ASN A 325 15.58 -5.55 38.76
C ASN A 325 14.37 -4.69 38.35
N ILE A 326 13.60 -4.28 39.34
CA ILE A 326 12.31 -3.60 39.22
C ILE A 326 12.47 -2.18 39.76
N GLY A 327 11.93 -1.19 39.04
CA GLY A 327 11.97 0.19 39.48
C GLY A 327 11.02 1.09 38.72
N VAL A 328 11.12 2.39 39.00
CA VAL A 328 10.40 3.45 38.29
C VAL A 328 11.34 4.57 37.87
N VAL A 329 10.95 5.31 36.84
CA VAL A 329 11.46 6.66 36.56
C VAL A 329 10.36 7.65 36.90
N GLY A 330 10.69 8.71 37.65
CA GLY A 330 9.70 9.66 38.17
C GLY A 330 9.13 9.24 39.55
N PRO A 331 7.95 9.76 39.94
CA PRO A 331 7.32 9.46 41.22
C PRO A 331 6.91 7.99 41.39
N GLY A 332 6.74 7.57 42.64
CA GLY A 332 6.27 6.25 43.03
C GLY A 332 7.34 5.38 43.70
N THR A 333 6.92 4.24 44.25
CA THR A 333 7.80 3.28 44.93
C THR A 333 7.31 1.86 44.69
N THR A 334 8.21 0.99 44.26
CA THR A 334 7.89 -0.42 43.95
C THR A 334 7.82 -1.25 45.23
N SER A 335 6.91 -2.22 45.28
CA SER A 335 6.77 -3.13 46.44
C SER A 335 7.86 -4.21 46.51
N VAL A 336 8.71 -4.29 45.48
CA VAL A 336 9.86 -5.19 45.34
C VAL A 336 10.97 -4.47 44.59
N ASP A 337 12.23 -4.81 44.89
CA ASP A 337 13.40 -4.30 44.17
C ASP A 337 13.80 -5.20 42.98
N ALA A 338 13.49 -6.50 43.04
CA ALA A 338 13.89 -7.49 42.04
C ALA A 338 13.07 -8.79 42.11
N PHE A 339 13.10 -9.55 41.01
CA PHE A 339 12.68 -10.95 40.93
C PHE A 339 13.81 -11.86 40.43
N THR A 340 13.79 -13.13 40.87
CA THR A 340 14.66 -14.20 40.35
C THR A 340 13.88 -15.08 39.38
N ILE A 341 14.03 -14.84 38.08
CA ILE A 341 13.23 -15.43 37.01
C ILE A 341 13.64 -16.90 36.80
N SER A 342 12.88 -17.85 37.37
CA SER A 342 13.36 -19.25 37.55
C SER A 342 12.65 -20.30 36.70
N ASN A 343 11.69 -19.88 35.88
CA ASN A 343 10.98 -20.65 34.87
C ASN A 343 11.87 -20.89 33.64
N TRP A 344 12.82 -21.83 33.74
CA TRP A 344 13.76 -22.12 32.66
C TRP A 344 13.09 -22.84 31.47
N PRO A 345 13.36 -22.44 30.21
CA PRO A 345 12.78 -23.08 29.04
C PRO A 345 13.28 -24.51 28.82
N ASN A 346 12.36 -25.41 28.45
CA ASN A 346 12.64 -26.81 28.12
C ASN A 346 12.44 -27.07 26.63
N TYR A 347 13.51 -26.94 25.85
CA TYR A 347 13.48 -27.03 24.39
C TYR A 347 13.21 -28.44 23.84
N ASP A 348 13.21 -29.48 24.67
CA ASP A 348 12.83 -30.84 24.25
C ASP A 348 11.30 -31.03 24.28
N THR A 349 10.59 -30.31 25.15
CA THR A 349 9.12 -30.37 25.28
C THR A 349 8.40 -29.16 24.67
N ASP A 350 9.07 -28.01 24.60
CA ASP A 350 8.61 -26.76 24.01
C ASP A 350 9.69 -26.23 23.03
N PRO A 351 9.86 -26.86 21.85
CA PRO A 351 10.91 -26.50 20.90
C PRO A 351 10.69 -25.12 20.27
N ASP A 352 9.44 -24.68 20.16
CA ASP A 352 9.02 -23.42 19.53
C ASP A 352 8.94 -22.25 20.52
N CYS A 353 9.11 -22.52 21.83
CA CYS A 353 9.09 -21.56 22.94
C CYS A 353 7.75 -20.83 23.10
N THR A 354 6.64 -21.55 22.96
CA THR A 354 5.28 -21.02 23.05
C THR A 354 4.57 -21.43 24.35
N ALA A 355 4.69 -22.70 24.74
CA ALA A 355 3.98 -23.23 25.91
C ALA A 355 4.45 -22.60 27.23
N ILE A 356 5.72 -22.18 27.32
CA ILE A 356 6.27 -21.51 28.50
C ILE A 356 5.64 -20.14 28.77
N TRP A 357 5.16 -19.42 27.76
CA TRP A 357 4.46 -18.15 27.98
C TRP A 357 3.07 -18.37 28.63
N GLU A 358 2.48 -19.55 28.45
CA GLU A 358 1.20 -19.91 29.06
C GLU A 358 1.34 -20.50 30.48
N ASP A 359 2.57 -20.74 30.95
CA ASP A 359 2.81 -21.19 32.33
C ASP A 359 2.63 -20.04 33.33
N ALA A 360 1.80 -20.27 34.35
CA ALA A 360 1.61 -19.33 35.46
C ALA A 360 2.93 -18.98 36.18
N ALA A 361 3.93 -19.87 36.18
CA ALA A 361 5.27 -19.62 36.70
C ALA A 361 6.07 -18.58 35.89
N SER A 362 5.63 -18.23 34.68
CA SER A 362 6.18 -17.14 33.89
C SER A 362 5.56 -15.77 34.22
N THR A 363 4.47 -15.72 35.00
CA THR A 363 3.77 -14.48 35.36
C THR A 363 4.29 -13.91 36.69
N TYR A 364 4.67 -12.63 36.67
CA TYR A 364 5.15 -11.88 37.82
C TYR A 364 4.22 -10.71 38.10
N THR A 365 4.12 -10.27 39.36
CA THR A 365 3.24 -9.17 39.77
C THR A 365 3.78 -8.42 40.97
N PHE A 366 3.67 -7.09 40.96
CA PHE A 366 4.02 -6.21 42.08
C PHE A 366 3.16 -4.94 42.07
N THR A 367 3.37 -4.05 43.03
CA THR A 367 2.64 -2.77 43.16
C THR A 367 3.61 -1.60 43.07
N ILE A 368 3.20 -0.53 42.39
CA ILE A 368 3.80 0.80 42.52
C ILE A 368 2.86 1.63 43.39
N THR A 369 3.34 2.04 44.56
CA THR A 369 2.64 2.99 45.45
C THR A 369 2.98 4.40 45.02
N GLY A 370 1.99 5.31 44.94
CA GLY A 370 2.20 6.72 44.64
C GLY A 370 2.64 7.04 43.21
N ALA A 371 2.11 6.31 42.21
CA ALA A 371 2.35 6.60 40.79
C ALA A 371 1.57 7.84 40.33
N THR A 372 2.04 8.49 39.27
CA THR A 372 1.47 9.73 38.69
C THR A 372 1.65 9.72 37.17
N ASN A 373 1.10 10.71 36.45
CA ASN A 373 1.41 10.90 35.02
C ASN A 373 2.89 11.18 34.67
N GLN A 374 3.79 11.33 35.66
CA GLN A 374 5.24 11.38 35.43
C GLN A 374 5.95 10.06 35.71
N THR A 375 5.25 9.04 36.19
CA THR A 375 5.80 7.72 36.46
C THR A 375 5.94 6.90 35.17
N GLN A 376 7.07 6.21 35.04
CA GLN A 376 7.33 5.19 34.02
C GLN A 376 7.82 3.92 34.73
N LEU A 377 7.33 2.75 34.31
CA LEU A 377 7.85 1.45 34.73
C LEU A 377 9.27 1.25 34.18
N ARG A 378 10.17 0.65 34.97
CA ARG A 378 11.52 0.28 34.55
C ARG A 378 11.84 -1.18 34.93
N LEU A 379 12.20 -1.98 33.93
CA LEU A 379 12.54 -3.40 34.06
C LEU A 379 13.97 -3.62 33.54
N LEU A 380 14.93 -3.95 34.41
CA LEU A 380 16.37 -4.06 34.08
C LEU A 380 16.88 -5.51 34.23
N GLY A 381 17.43 -6.05 33.15
CA GLY A 381 18.05 -7.38 33.16
C GLY A 381 19.42 -7.36 33.84
N GLY A 382 19.47 -7.70 35.13
CA GLY A 382 20.69 -7.66 35.95
C GLY A 382 21.17 -6.22 36.18
N ASP A 383 22.39 -5.92 35.76
CA ASP A 383 23.00 -4.58 35.82
C ASP A 383 23.58 -4.21 34.45
N PHE A 384 23.80 -2.93 34.19
CA PHE A 384 24.37 -2.43 32.94
C PHE A 384 25.78 -3.00 32.67
N ALA A 385 26.58 -3.21 33.72
CA ALA A 385 27.91 -3.80 33.63
C ALA A 385 27.92 -5.22 34.21
N LEU A 386 27.94 -6.24 33.34
CA LEU A 386 28.01 -7.65 33.76
C LEU A 386 29.40 -8.26 33.55
N VAL A 387 30.33 -7.62 32.85
CA VAL A 387 31.68 -8.17 32.62
C VAL A 387 32.39 -8.44 33.96
N GLY A 388 32.61 -9.71 34.28
CA GLY A 388 33.21 -10.14 35.56
C GLY A 388 32.23 -10.25 36.74
N VAL A 389 30.94 -10.01 36.53
CA VAL A 389 29.85 -10.15 37.51
C VAL A 389 29.04 -11.41 37.20
N GLY A 390 28.85 -12.28 38.20
CA GLY A 390 28.11 -13.53 38.03
C GLY A 390 28.67 -14.41 36.90
N LYS A 391 27.81 -14.88 36.00
CA LYS A 391 28.15 -15.60 34.76
C LYS A 391 28.51 -14.66 33.59
N GLY A 392 28.52 -13.35 33.80
CA GLY A 392 28.80 -12.34 32.78
C GLY A 392 27.66 -12.04 31.82
N LYS A 393 26.43 -12.47 32.12
CA LYS A 393 25.29 -12.43 31.20
C LYS A 393 23.98 -12.68 31.97
N ASN A 394 22.99 -11.82 31.76
CA ASN A 394 21.69 -11.87 32.44
C ASN A 394 20.58 -11.48 31.45
N ARG A 395 20.34 -12.32 30.43
CA ARG A 395 19.29 -12.06 29.43
C ARG A 395 17.94 -12.54 29.93
N ILE A 396 16.96 -11.64 29.92
CA ILE A 396 15.56 -11.91 30.28
C ILE A 396 14.69 -11.51 29.08
N PHE A 397 13.70 -12.33 28.76
CA PHE A 397 12.62 -12.02 27.83
C PHE A 397 11.43 -11.47 28.61
N LEU A 398 10.72 -10.50 28.05
CA LEU A 398 9.55 -9.85 28.67
C LEU A 398 8.41 -9.74 27.66
N ASP A 399 7.19 -9.94 28.17
CA ASP A 399 5.95 -9.85 27.41
C ASP A 399 4.74 -9.58 28.34
N ASP A 400 3.55 -9.38 27.78
CA ASP A 400 2.25 -9.24 28.47
C ASP A 400 2.28 -8.21 29.62
N ILE A 401 2.84 -7.02 29.38
CA ILE A 401 2.98 -5.98 30.41
C ILE A 401 1.66 -5.24 30.57
N LYS A 402 1.03 -5.39 31.74
CA LYS A 402 -0.20 -4.70 32.14
C LYS A 402 0.03 -3.87 33.41
N VAL A 403 -0.46 -2.64 33.41
CA VAL A 403 -0.49 -1.73 34.56
C VAL A 403 -1.94 -1.31 34.77
N GLU A 404 -2.48 -1.60 35.97
CA GLU A 404 -3.87 -1.31 36.32
C GLU A 404 -3.97 -0.60 37.68
N ILE A 405 -4.97 0.27 37.83
CA ILE A 405 -5.28 0.99 39.07
C ILE A 405 -5.75 0.00 40.14
N ILE A 406 -5.22 0.14 41.36
CA ILE A 406 -5.69 -0.61 42.52
C ILE A 406 -6.87 0.17 43.16
N PRO A 407 -8.05 -0.44 43.32
CA PRO A 407 -9.22 0.19 43.96
C PRO A 407 -9.05 0.53 45.45
#